data_AF-A0A6N6JSX0-F1
#
_entry.id   AF-A0A6N6JSX0-F1
#
_cell.length_a   1.000
_cell.length_b   1.000
_cell.length_c   1.000
_cell.angle_alpha   90.00
_cell.angle_beta   90.00
_cell.angle_gamma   90.00
#
_symmetry.space_group_name_H-M   'P 1'
#
loop_
_entity.id
_entity.type
_entity.pdbx_description
1 polymer ?
#
loop_
_entity_poly.entity_id
_entity_poly.type
_entity_poly.pdbx_seq_one_letter_code
_entity_poly.pdbx_strand_id
1 'polypeptide(L)' 'MAERKTERATDGVIVARNFIARLGKAKFRRFIKLLSENVSGEVIAREFGVSRERVRQWKNAFGSVVQTYVVSPQVKRLTR' A
#
# COMPACT_ATOMS: atom_id res chain seq x y z
N MET A 1 11.34 8.67 -21.71
CA MET A 1 10.88 8.67 -20.29
C MET A 1 10.07 7.39 -20.01
N ALA A 2 10.69 6.20 -19.98
CA ALA A 2 9.94 4.93 -19.89
C ALA A 2 10.56 3.84 -19.00
N GLU A 3 11.53 4.17 -18.13
CA GLU A 3 12.27 3.13 -17.37
C GLU A 3 11.90 2.99 -15.88
N ARG A 4 11.12 3.90 -15.29
CA ARG A 4 10.86 3.84 -13.82
C ARG A 4 9.84 2.81 -13.35
N LYS A 5 9.14 2.09 -14.24
CA LYS A 5 8.08 1.14 -13.86
C LYS A 5 8.58 -0.28 -13.57
N THR A 6 9.73 -0.68 -14.11
CA THR A 6 10.17 -2.07 -14.11
C THR A 6 11.00 -2.45 -12.87
N GLU A 7 11.75 -1.52 -12.26
CA GLU A 7 12.59 -1.79 -11.08
C GLU A 7 11.80 -2.01 -9.79
N ARG A 8 10.74 -1.23 -9.54
CA ARG A 8 9.95 -1.32 -8.29
C ARG A 8 9.23 -2.65 -8.11
N ALA A 9 8.89 -3.33 -9.20
CA ALA A 9 8.19 -4.61 -9.16
C ALA A 9 9.07 -5.72 -8.58
N THR A 10 10.38 -5.70 -8.89
CA THR A 10 11.37 -6.65 -8.37
C THR A 10 11.60 -6.44 -6.87
N ASP A 11 11.64 -5.18 -6.43
CA ASP A 11 11.80 -4.82 -5.01
C ASP A 11 10.61 -5.27 -4.16
N GLY A 12 9.39 -5.08 -4.65
CA GLY A 12 8.17 -5.45 -3.91
C GLY A 12 8.10 -6.96 -3.62
N VAL A 13 8.49 -7.79 -4.59
CA VAL A 13 8.53 -9.26 -4.43
C VAL A 13 9.59 -9.66 -3.40
N ILE A 14 10.77 -9.03 -3.42
CA ILE A 14 11.83 -9.31 -2.44
C ILE A 14 11.38 -8.93 -1.03
N VAL A 15 10.80 -7.73 -0.87
CA VAL A 15 10.27 -7.29 0.44
C VAL A 15 9.15 -8.21 0.91
N ALA A 16 8.29 -8.68 0.02
CA ALA A 16 7.21 -9.62 0.36
C ALA A 16 7.76 -10.98 0.79
N ARG A 17 8.78 -11.52 0.10
CA ARG A 17 9.47 -12.75 0.49
C ARG A 17 10.13 -12.60 1.86
N ASN A 18 10.84 -11.50 2.10
CA ASN A 18 11.48 -11.22 3.39
C ASN A 18 10.44 -11.06 4.52
N PHE A 19 9.33 -10.39 4.25
CA PHE A 19 8.22 -10.30 5.18
C PHE A 19 7.69 -11.69 5.54
N ILE A 20 7.39 -12.52 4.53
CA ILE A 20 6.84 -13.86 4.72
C ILE A 20 7.82 -14.75 5.48
N ALA A 21 9.12 -14.68 5.17
CA ALA A 21 10.15 -15.45 5.85
C ALA A 21 10.23 -15.09 7.34
N ARG A 22 10.07 -13.81 7.69
CA ARG A 22 10.21 -13.33 9.07
C ARG A 22 8.92 -13.43 9.91
N LEU A 23 7.77 -13.17 9.30
CA LEU A 23 6.48 -13.02 10.01
C LEU A 23 5.46 -14.11 9.65
N GLY A 24 5.73 -14.90 8.61
CA GLY A 24 4.86 -15.96 8.13
C GLY A 24 3.80 -15.51 7.12
N LYS A 25 3.32 -16.46 6.31
CA LYS A 25 2.29 -16.23 5.29
C LYS A 25 0.96 -15.75 5.88
N ALA A 26 0.58 -16.21 7.08
CA ALA A 26 -0.66 -15.81 7.73
C ALA A 26 -0.67 -14.30 8.06
N LYS A 27 0.42 -13.79 8.65
CA LYS A 27 0.59 -12.36 8.92
C LYS A 27 0.65 -11.54 7.63
N PHE A 28 1.25 -12.08 6.56
CA PHE A 28 1.24 -11.41 5.26
C PHE A 28 -0.18 -11.26 4.69
N ARG A 29 -1.00 -12.32 4.70
CA ARG A 29 -2.41 -12.22 4.27
C ARG A 29 -3.19 -11.21 5.11
N ARG A 30 -2.98 -11.21 6.43
CA ARG A 30 -3.58 -10.24 7.34
C ARG A 30 -3.17 -8.81 6.99
N PHE A 31 -1.90 -8.57 6.70
CA PHE A 31 -1.40 -7.26 6.30
C PHE A 31 -2.10 -6.76 5.03
N ILE A 32 -2.17 -7.58 3.98
CA ILE A 32 -2.84 -7.22 2.72
C ILE A 32 -4.33 -6.90 2.94
N LYS A 33 -5.02 -7.69 3.79
CA LYS A 33 -6.41 -7.41 4.16
C LYS A 33 -6.58 -6.04 4.82
N LEU A 34 -5.73 -5.70 5.79
CA LEU A 34 -5.75 -4.40 6.47
C LEU A 34 -5.49 -3.23 5.50
N LEU A 35 -4.66 -3.44 4.47
CA LEU A 35 -4.47 -2.44 3.42
C LEU A 35 -5.76 -2.22 2.61
N SER A 36 -6.44 -3.30 2.21
CA SER A 36 -7.69 -3.21 1.45
C SER A 36 -8.84 -2.54 2.21
N GLU A 37 -8.83 -2.69 3.54
CA GLU A 37 -9.77 -2.06 4.47
C GLU A 37 -9.41 -0.60 4.79
N ASN A 38 -8.38 -0.03 4.13
CA ASN A 38 -7.86 1.31 4.38
C ASN A 38 -7.49 1.59 5.84
N VAL A 39 -7.04 0.55 6.57
CA VAL A 39 -6.66 0.70 7.97
C VAL A 39 -5.43 1.60 8.10
N SER A 40 -5.45 2.47 9.11
CA SER A 40 -4.39 3.45 9.33
C SER A 40 -3.05 2.76 9.61
N GLY A 41 -1.94 3.39 9.19
CA GLY A 41 -0.61 2.84 9.39
C GLY A 41 -0.24 2.64 10.86
N GLU A 42 -0.81 3.44 11.76
CA GLU A 42 -0.56 3.36 13.21
C GLU A 42 -1.24 2.15 13.86
N VAL A 43 -2.47 1.83 13.44
CA VAL A 43 -3.18 0.64 13.90
C VAL A 43 -2.45 -0.62 13.42
N ILE A 44 -2.04 -0.63 12.14
CA ILE A 44 -1.23 -1.73 11.59
C ILE A 44 0.12 -1.85 12.32
N ALA A 45 0.79 -0.72 12.61
CA ALA A 45 2.05 -0.72 13.33
C ALA A 45 1.92 -1.38 14.72
N ARG A 46 0.84 -1.05 15.44
CA ARG A 46 0.52 -1.65 16.74
C ARG A 46 0.25 -3.15 16.63
N GLU A 47 -0.55 -3.58 15.66
CA GLU A 47 -0.88 -5.00 15.45
C GLU A 47 0.37 -5.84 15.11
N PHE A 48 1.30 -5.27 14.35
CA PHE A 48 2.52 -5.97 13.91
C PHE A 48 3.73 -5.76 14.84
N GLY A 49 3.61 -4.92 15.88
CA GLY A 49 4.70 -4.61 16.81
C GLY A 49 5.89 -3.91 16.14
N VAL A 50 5.62 -3.03 15.17
CA VAL A 50 6.66 -2.31 14.40
C VAL A 50 6.40 -0.81 14.41
N SER A 51 7.36 -0.01 13.92
CA SER A 51 7.14 1.42 13.74
C SER A 51 6.18 1.71 12.57
N ARG A 52 5.48 2.85 12.63
CA ARG A 52 4.67 3.36 11.51
C ARG A 52 5.49 3.54 10.23
N GLU A 53 6.75 3.96 10.37
CA GLU A 53 7.66 4.11 9.25
C GLU A 53 7.95 2.78 8.55
N ARG A 54 8.10 1.68 9.30
CA ARG A 54 8.24 0.34 8.73
C ARG A 54 7.01 -0.07 7.92
N VAL A 55 5.81 0.25 8.43
CA VAL A 55 4.56 0.01 7.70
C VAL A 55 4.49 0.85 6.42
N ARG A 56 4.96 2.11 6.45
CA ARG A 56 5.04 2.98 5.26
C ARG A 56 5.97 2.38 4.20
N GLN A 57 7.16 1.90 4.59
CA GLN A 57 8.10 1.23 3.69
C GLN A 57 7.46 0.01 3.01
N TRP A 58 6.76 -0.84 3.77
CA TRP A 58 6.03 -1.98 3.20
C TRP A 58 4.92 -1.53 2.24
N LYS A 59 4.12 -0.53 2.60
CA LYS A 59 3.08 0.02 1.71
C LYS A 59 3.67 0.50 0.38
N ASN A 60 4.78 1.24 0.43
CA ASN A 60 5.46 1.76 -0.75
C ASN A 60 6.09 0.65 -1.61
N ALA A 61 6.54 -0.45 -0.99
CA ALA A 61 7.11 -1.58 -1.72
C ALA A 61 6.04 -2.45 -2.37
N PHE A 62 4.86 -2.62 -1.72
CA PHE A 62 3.81 -3.51 -2.22
C PHE A 62 2.83 -2.85 -3.19
N GLY A 63 2.77 -1.52 -3.23
CA GLY A 63 1.88 -0.82 -4.15
C GLY A 63 1.99 0.69 -4.08
N SER A 64 0.99 1.37 -4.65
CA SER A 64 0.88 2.83 -4.66
C SER A 64 -0.53 3.29 -4.31
N VAL A 65 -0.62 4.40 -3.58
CA VAL A 65 -1.90 5.07 -3.34
C VAL A 65 -2.29 5.82 -4.61
N VAL A 66 -3.50 5.55 -5.11
CA VAL A 66 -4.10 6.28 -6.25
C VAL A 66 -5.21 7.16 -5.69
N GLN A 67 -5.05 8.47 -5.76
CA GLN A 67 -6.12 9.43 -5.47
C GLN A 67 -6.79 9.82 -6.79
N THR A 68 -8.08 9.54 -6.90
CA THR A 68 -8.87 9.95 -8.08
C THR A 68 -9.70 11.17 -7.71
N TYR A 69 -9.51 12.27 -8.44
CA TYR A 69 -10.38 13.42 -8.32
C TYR A 69 -11.70 13.13 -9.03
N VAL A 70 -12.80 13.19 -8.28
CA VAL A 70 -14.14 13.02 -8.84
C VAL A 70 -14.82 14.38 -8.80
N VAL A 71 -14.99 14.99 -9.99
CA VAL A 71 -15.74 16.23 -10.13
C VAL A 71 -17.20 15.97 -9.76
N SER A 72 -17.75 16.79 -8.88
CA SER A 72 -19.17 16.74 -8.50
C SER A 72 -20.07 16.86 -9.75
N PRO A 73 -21.17 16.07 -9.84
CA PRO A 73 -22.11 16.17 -10.94
C PRO A 73 -22.70 17.58 -11.12
N GLN A 74 -22.92 18.33 -10.03
CA GLN A 74 -23.44 19.69 -10.09
C GLN A 74 -22.47 20.64 -10.81
N VAL A 75 -21.17 20.53 -10.53
CA VAL A 75 -20.14 21.37 -11.17
C VAL A 75 -20.00 21.05 -12.66
N LYS A 76 -20.05 19.77 -13.04
CA LYS A 76 -20.02 19.37 -14.46
C LYS A 76 -21.17 19.95 -15.29
N ARG A 77 -22.31 20.26 -14.66
CA ARG A 77 -23.46 20.87 -15.35
C ARG A 77 -23.23 22.34 -15.72
N LEU A 78 -22.32 23.04 -15.03
CA LEU A 78 -22.01 24.45 -15.29
C LEU A 78 -21.14 24.66 -16.54
N THR A 79 -20.53 23.60 -17.07
CA THR A 79 -19.66 23.64 -18.24
C THR A 79 -20.34 23.05 -19.49
N ARG A 80 -21.67 22.92 -19.49
CA ARG A 80 -22.47 22.46 -20.62
C ARG A 80 -23.20 23.62 -21.28
#